data_AF-A0A5C6F6B8-F1
#
_entry.id   AF-A0A5C6F6B8-F1
#
_cell.length_a   1.000
_cell.length_b   1.000
_cell.length_c   1.000
_cell.angle_alpha   90.00
_cell.angle_beta   90.00
_cell.angle_gamma   90.00
#
_symmetry.space_group_name_H-M   'P 1'
#
loop_
_entity.id
_entity.type
_entity.pdbx_description
1 polymer ?
#
loop_
_entity_poly.entity_id
_entity_poly.type
_entity_poly.pdbx_seq_one_letter_code
_entity_poly.pdbx_strand_id
1 'polypeptide(L)'
;MIFPLLASVAEDATLASTVFTAVSAILILLVLILWAKVHAFVALILASYYVGLMSGMDLLTINDSIKSGMGGILGFVATVVGLGAIFGKLLEASGGAEALAYSLLKKFGEKNATWAMVITGFLVSIPVFLDVALVIIIPIVYALTRKTGKPILYYGIPLLAGLAVTHAFVPPTPGPIMVAEQLGANMGLVILYGVIIGFPTAVLAGPVFGSFISQKITKGIPEEFSTEHLAQKFSDENLPSFS
;
A
#
# COMPACT_ATOMS: atom_id res chain seq x y z
N MET A 1 28.94 45.58 6.94
CA MET A 1 27.60 44.96 6.82
C MET A 1 27.61 43.42 6.83
N ILE A 2 28.66 42.74 7.31
CA ILE A 2 28.73 41.25 7.29
C ILE A 2 28.47 40.62 8.68
N PHE A 3 28.28 41.43 9.72
CA PHE A 3 28.05 40.95 11.08
C PHE A 3 26.60 40.55 11.45
N PRO A 4 25.51 40.99 10.77
CA PRO A 4 24.15 40.58 11.17
C PRO A 4 23.70 39.22 10.62
N LEU A 5 24.33 38.69 9.55
CA LEU A 5 23.88 37.43 8.92
C LEU A 5 24.35 36.19 9.69
N LEU A 6 25.48 36.28 10.40
CA LEU A 6 25.96 35.22 11.29
C LEU A 6 25.22 35.20 12.63
N ALA A 7 24.58 36.30 13.01
CA ALA A 7 23.74 36.38 14.20
C ALA A 7 22.36 35.76 13.97
N SER A 8 21.79 35.82 12.75
CA SER A 8 20.58 35.05 12.43
C SER A 8 20.88 33.55 12.34
N VAL A 9 22.05 33.18 11.82
CA VAL A 9 22.48 31.77 11.75
C VAL A 9 22.68 31.15 13.14
N ALA A 10 22.90 31.94 14.19
CA ALA A 10 22.98 31.42 15.56
C ALA A 10 21.61 31.05 16.15
N GLU A 11 20.51 31.66 15.68
CA GLU A 11 19.13 31.21 15.94
C GLU A 11 18.71 30.11 14.94
N ASP A 12 19.13 30.19 13.67
CA ASP A 12 18.87 29.20 12.61
C ASP A 12 19.71 27.90 12.72
N ALA A 13 20.77 27.88 13.54
CA ALA A 13 21.68 26.74 13.72
C ALA A 13 20.97 25.50 14.26
N THR A 14 19.87 25.69 15.01
CA THR A 14 19.01 24.61 15.51
C THR A 14 18.15 24.01 14.40
N LEU A 15 17.61 24.82 13.49
CA LEU A 15 16.82 24.34 12.35
C LEU A 15 17.70 23.64 11.32
N ALA A 16 18.83 24.23 10.96
CA ALA A 16 19.76 23.64 9.99
C ALA A 16 20.33 22.30 10.48
N SER A 17 20.69 22.20 11.77
CA SER A 17 21.15 20.93 12.36
C SER A 17 20.05 19.89 12.46
N THR A 18 18.81 20.28 12.78
CA THR A 18 17.67 19.35 12.84
C THR A 18 17.30 18.82 11.45
N VAL A 19 17.26 19.70 10.44
CA VAL A 19 17.00 19.31 9.04
C VAL A 19 18.13 18.41 8.52
N PHE A 20 19.38 18.74 8.80
CA PHE A 20 20.52 17.90 8.44
C PHE A 20 20.45 16.53 9.12
N THR A 21 20.10 16.48 10.40
CA THR A 21 19.93 15.24 11.15
C THR A 21 18.80 14.39 10.57
N ALA A 22 17.66 15.00 10.23
CA ALA A 22 16.53 14.31 9.62
C ALA A 22 16.89 13.73 8.24
N VAL A 23 17.51 14.54 7.36
CA VAL A 23 17.91 14.09 6.02
C VAL A 23 18.96 12.99 6.10
N SER A 24 19.97 13.14 6.96
CA SER A 24 21.00 12.12 7.15
C SER A 24 20.42 10.82 7.74
N ALA A 25 19.47 10.91 8.66
CA ALA A 25 18.78 9.73 9.20
C ALA A 25 17.97 8.98 8.12
N ILE A 26 17.27 9.71 7.23
CA ILE A 26 16.56 9.10 6.09
C ILE A 26 17.56 8.42 5.15
N LEU A 27 18.69 9.06 4.85
CA LEU A 27 19.73 8.46 4.00
C LEU A 27 20.31 7.19 4.64
N ILE A 28 20.63 7.23 5.93
CA ILE A 28 21.11 6.07 6.69
C ILE A 28 20.07 4.95 6.62
N LEU A 29 18.80 5.24 6.90
CA LEU A 29 17.71 4.27 6.82
C LEU A 29 17.64 3.62 5.43
N LEU A 30 17.66 4.43 4.37
CA LEU A 30 17.60 3.94 2.99
C LEU A 30 18.83 3.08 2.64
N VAL A 31 20.03 3.48 3.06
CA VAL A 31 21.25 2.69 2.83
C VAL A 31 21.19 1.36 3.58
N LEU A 32 20.71 1.36 4.83
CA LEU A 32 20.55 0.15 5.62
C LEU A 32 19.60 -0.85 4.95
N ILE A 33 18.47 -0.36 4.43
CA ILE A 33 17.44 -1.21 3.80
C ILE A 33 17.85 -1.65 2.40
N LEU A 34 18.29 -0.73 1.54
CA LEU A 34 18.52 -0.99 0.12
C LEU A 34 19.86 -1.65 -0.15
N TRP A 35 20.92 -1.22 0.52
CA TRP A 35 22.28 -1.68 0.25
C TRP A 35 22.73 -2.75 1.26
N ALA A 36 22.62 -2.46 2.55
CA ALA A 36 23.00 -3.41 3.60
C ALA A 36 21.95 -4.51 3.82
N LYS A 37 20.76 -4.39 3.20
CA LYS A 37 19.65 -5.36 3.26
C LYS A 37 19.22 -5.71 4.68
N VAL A 38 19.32 -4.75 5.60
CA VAL A 38 18.84 -4.88 6.97
C VAL A 38 17.32 -4.82 6.98
N HIS A 39 16.68 -5.67 7.78
CA HIS A 39 15.22 -5.67 7.93
C HIS A 39 14.72 -4.28 8.37
N ALA A 40 13.65 -3.77 7.75
CA ALA A 40 13.17 -2.41 7.94
C ALA A 40 12.93 -2.05 9.42
N PHE A 41 12.39 -2.98 10.21
CA PHE A 41 12.20 -2.79 11.66
C PHE A 41 13.52 -2.49 12.40
N VAL A 42 14.58 -3.26 12.14
CA VAL A 42 15.90 -3.05 12.77
C VAL A 42 16.53 -1.75 12.27
N ALA A 43 16.42 -1.47 10.97
CA ALA A 43 16.92 -0.24 10.38
C ALA A 43 16.26 1.01 10.98
N LEU A 44 14.95 0.97 11.25
CA LEU A 44 14.22 2.06 11.90
C LEU A 44 14.66 2.29 13.35
N ILE A 45 14.93 1.23 14.11
CA ILE A 45 15.48 1.36 15.47
C ILE A 45 16.86 2.02 15.42
N LEU A 46 17.75 1.55 14.53
CA LEU A 46 19.10 2.12 14.39
C LEU A 46 19.06 3.59 13.95
N ALA A 47 18.19 3.93 12.99
CA ALA A 47 17.98 5.32 12.58
C ALA A 47 17.42 6.18 13.72
N SER A 48 16.51 5.65 14.54
CA SER A 48 15.96 6.36 15.71
C SER A 48 17.04 6.63 16.76
N TYR A 49 17.92 5.65 17.01
CA TYR A 49 19.09 5.83 17.87
C TYR A 49 20.03 6.90 17.33
N TYR A 50 20.30 6.90 16.02
CA TYR A 50 21.12 7.93 15.38
C TYR A 50 20.53 9.33 15.57
N VAL A 51 19.23 9.51 15.34
CA VAL A 51 18.55 10.80 15.54
C VAL A 51 18.61 11.24 17.00
N GLY A 52 18.35 10.33 17.95
CA GLY A 52 18.41 10.64 19.38
C GLY A 52 19.79 11.10 19.82
N LEU A 53 20.85 10.41 19.36
CA LEU A 53 22.24 10.78 19.66
C LEU A 53 22.63 12.13 19.05
N MET A 54 22.26 12.38 17.79
CA MET A 54 22.53 13.66 17.12
C MET A 54 21.73 14.82 17.71
N SER A 55 20.59 14.53 18.33
CA SER A 55 19.78 15.52 19.07
C SER A 55 20.27 15.75 20.50
N GLY A 56 21.33 15.07 20.94
CA GLY A 56 21.92 15.22 22.28
C GLY A 56 21.13 14.56 23.41
N MET A 57 20.27 13.58 23.10
CA MET A 57 19.50 12.85 24.11
C MET A 57 20.38 11.83 24.85
N ASP A 58 20.10 11.63 26.14
CA ASP A 58 20.70 10.53 26.90
C ASP A 58 20.18 9.16 26.43
N LEU A 59 21.00 8.12 26.53
CA LEU A 59 20.68 6.77 26.07
C LEU A 59 19.42 6.19 26.72
N LEU A 60 19.13 6.50 27.99
CA LEU A 60 17.92 6.05 28.65
C LEU A 60 16.69 6.77 28.08
N THR A 61 16.80 8.08 27.84
CA THR A 61 15.73 8.88 27.23
C THR A 61 15.43 8.45 25.80
N ILE A 62 16.45 8.06 25.02
CA ILE A 62 16.28 7.49 23.68
C ILE A 62 15.48 6.19 23.76
N ASN A 63 15.83 5.29 24.68
CA ASN A 63 15.09 4.04 24.88
C ASN A 63 13.63 4.28 25.21
N ASP A 64 13.35 5.18 26.13
CA ASP A 64 11.97 5.46 26.56
C ASP A 64 11.17 6.16 25.46
N SER A 65 11.80 7.03 24.68
CA SER A 65 11.18 7.69 23.51
C SER A 65 10.86 6.69 22.41
N ILE A 66 11.77 5.76 22.10
CA ILE A 66 11.52 4.67 21.13
C ILE A 66 10.39 3.77 21.62
N LYS A 67 10.40 3.35 22.90
CA LYS A 67 9.33 2.52 23.49
C LYS A 67 7.98 3.23 23.47
N SER A 68 7.94 4.49 23.87
CA SER A 68 6.71 5.29 23.92
C SER A 68 6.14 5.53 22.51
N GLY A 69 6.99 5.95 21.57
CA GLY A 69 6.57 6.16 20.18
C GLY A 69 6.07 4.88 19.52
N MET A 70 6.80 3.77 19.69
CA MET A 70 6.37 2.46 19.19
C MET A 70 5.08 1.98 19.86
N GLY A 71 4.96 2.13 21.18
CA GLY A 71 3.78 1.72 21.95
C GLY A 71 2.51 2.47 21.56
N GLY A 72 2.61 3.78 21.33
CA GLY A 72 1.49 4.60 20.84
C GLY A 72 0.99 4.13 19.47
N ILE A 73 1.91 3.97 18.52
CA ILE A 73 1.58 3.47 17.18
C ILE A 73 0.97 2.07 17.27
N LEU A 74 1.57 1.16 18.03
CA LEU A 74 1.08 -0.22 18.16
C LEU A 74 -0.31 -0.28 18.81
N GLY A 75 -0.60 0.54 19.82
CA GLY A 75 -1.92 0.58 20.45
C GLY A 75 -3.01 1.01 19.47
N PHE A 76 -2.74 2.07 18.71
CA PHE A 76 -3.64 2.57 17.68
C PHE A 76 -3.82 1.55 16.53
N VAL A 77 -2.71 1.11 15.94
CA VAL A 77 -2.67 0.15 14.83
C VAL A 77 -3.34 -1.17 15.23
N ALA A 78 -3.05 -1.72 16.41
CA ALA A 78 -3.65 -2.98 16.84
C ALA A 78 -5.17 -2.91 16.93
N THR A 79 -5.72 -1.77 17.37
CA THR A 79 -7.18 -1.60 17.50
C THR A 79 -7.83 -1.44 16.13
N VAL A 80 -7.37 -0.46 15.34
CA VAL A 80 -8.01 -0.12 14.05
C VAL A 80 -7.70 -1.17 12.99
N VAL A 81 -6.42 -1.55 12.84
CA VAL A 81 -6.02 -2.56 11.87
C VAL A 81 -6.44 -3.95 12.31
N GLY A 82 -6.43 -4.28 13.61
CA GLY A 82 -6.91 -5.57 14.09
C GLY A 82 -8.38 -5.80 13.76
N LEU A 83 -9.25 -4.83 14.08
CA LEU A 83 -10.67 -4.90 13.72
C LEU A 83 -10.88 -4.88 12.20
N GLY A 84 -10.14 -4.02 11.48
CA GLY A 84 -10.17 -3.97 10.02
C GLY A 84 -9.75 -5.30 9.38
N ALA A 85 -8.73 -5.97 9.91
CA ALA A 85 -8.26 -7.26 9.44
C ALA A 85 -9.28 -8.37 9.67
N ILE A 86 -9.96 -8.38 10.83
CA ILE A 86 -11.06 -9.31 11.10
C ILE A 86 -12.19 -9.09 10.08
N PHE A 87 -12.61 -7.84 9.88
CA PHE A 87 -13.66 -7.51 8.91
C PHE A 87 -13.24 -7.86 7.47
N GLY A 88 -12.02 -7.54 7.07
CA GLY A 88 -11.46 -7.90 5.76
C GLY A 88 -11.43 -9.41 5.55
N LYS A 89 -11.06 -10.19 6.57
CA LYS A 89 -11.10 -11.66 6.52
C LYS A 89 -12.50 -12.23 6.47
N LEU A 90 -13.48 -11.60 7.13
CA LEU A 90 -14.89 -11.99 6.98
C LEU A 90 -15.40 -11.70 5.56
N LEU A 91 -14.99 -10.58 4.96
CA LEU A 91 -15.37 -10.23 3.59
C LEU A 91 -14.74 -11.17 2.56
N GLU A 92 -13.50 -11.58 2.77
CA GLU A 92 -12.81 -12.62 1.99
C GLU A 92 -13.48 -13.99 2.16
N ALA A 93 -13.65 -14.46 3.40
CA ALA A 93 -14.19 -15.79 3.66
C ALA A 93 -15.66 -15.94 3.24
N SER A 94 -16.42 -14.84 3.20
CA SER A 94 -17.80 -14.85 2.70
C SER A 94 -17.91 -14.80 1.17
N GLY A 95 -16.82 -14.58 0.44
CA GLY A 95 -16.85 -14.33 -1.00
C GLY A 95 -17.45 -12.96 -1.35
N GLY A 96 -17.56 -12.06 -0.39
CA GLY A 96 -18.20 -10.75 -0.56
C GLY A 96 -17.43 -9.84 -1.51
N ALA A 97 -16.09 -9.89 -1.47
CA ALA A 97 -15.23 -9.13 -2.39
C ALA A 97 -15.43 -9.59 -3.85
N GLU A 98 -15.51 -10.89 -4.08
CA GLU A 98 -15.78 -11.50 -5.38
C GLU A 98 -17.19 -11.15 -5.85
N ALA A 99 -18.19 -11.27 -4.98
CA ALA A 99 -19.58 -10.92 -5.30
C ALA A 99 -19.72 -9.45 -5.72
N LEU A 100 -19.02 -8.53 -5.05
CA LEU A 100 -18.95 -7.12 -5.41
C LEU A 100 -18.29 -6.92 -6.78
N ALA A 101 -17.15 -7.57 -7.02
CA ALA A 101 -16.44 -7.52 -8.30
C ALA A 101 -17.31 -8.01 -9.46
N TYR A 102 -17.95 -9.17 -9.30
CA TYR A 102 -18.87 -9.74 -10.29
C TYR A 102 -20.09 -8.85 -10.53
N SER A 103 -20.67 -8.27 -9.46
CA SER A 103 -21.83 -7.39 -9.57
C SER A 103 -21.51 -6.10 -10.33
N LEU A 104 -20.36 -5.49 -10.05
CA LEU A 104 -19.88 -4.32 -10.79
C LEU A 104 -19.59 -4.66 -12.25
N LEU A 105 -18.92 -5.79 -12.51
CA LEU A 105 -18.66 -6.25 -13.87
C LEU A 105 -19.95 -6.48 -14.66
N LYS A 106 -20.97 -7.09 -14.04
CA LYS A 106 -22.29 -7.28 -14.65
C LYS A 106 -22.99 -5.94 -14.94
N LYS A 107 -22.87 -4.97 -14.02
CA LYS A 107 -23.50 -3.64 -14.16
C LYS A 107 -22.86 -2.79 -15.26
N PHE A 108 -21.53 -2.77 -15.34
CA PHE A 108 -20.80 -2.00 -16.35
C PHE A 108 -20.74 -2.71 -17.71
N GLY A 109 -20.82 -4.05 -17.71
CA GLY A 109 -20.68 -4.88 -18.89
C GLY A 109 -19.23 -5.02 -19.37
N GLU A 110 -19.02 -5.95 -20.29
CA GLU A 110 -17.68 -6.33 -20.76
C GLU A 110 -16.94 -5.18 -21.47
N LYS A 111 -17.69 -4.31 -22.16
CA LYS A 111 -17.14 -3.12 -22.84
C LYS A 111 -16.44 -2.16 -21.87
N ASN A 112 -16.96 -2.05 -20.65
CA ASN A 112 -16.46 -1.12 -19.63
C ASN A 112 -15.83 -1.86 -18.44
N ALA A 113 -15.37 -3.10 -18.64
CA ALA A 113 -14.85 -3.91 -17.55
C ALA A 113 -13.60 -3.30 -16.88
N THR A 114 -12.81 -2.49 -17.60
CA THR A 114 -11.71 -1.68 -17.04
C THR A 114 -12.20 -0.72 -15.96
N TRP A 115 -13.37 -0.09 -16.15
CA TRP A 115 -14.00 0.78 -15.15
C TRP A 115 -14.55 -0.01 -13.97
N ALA A 116 -15.13 -1.18 -14.22
CA ALA A 116 -15.53 -2.08 -13.14
C ALA A 116 -14.32 -2.44 -12.28
N MET A 117 -13.19 -2.81 -12.88
CA MET A 117 -11.98 -3.21 -12.16
C MET A 117 -11.40 -2.09 -11.29
N VAL A 118 -11.29 -0.85 -11.78
CA VAL A 118 -10.76 0.24 -10.96
C VAL A 118 -11.68 0.57 -9.79
N ILE A 119 -13.01 0.56 -9.99
CA ILE A 119 -13.97 0.82 -8.92
C ILE A 119 -13.97 -0.33 -7.91
N THR A 120 -13.91 -1.58 -8.38
CA THR A 120 -13.77 -2.75 -7.52
C THR A 120 -12.53 -2.64 -6.65
N GLY A 121 -11.35 -2.35 -7.25
CA GLY A 121 -10.13 -2.17 -6.48
C GLY A 121 -10.25 -1.03 -5.47
N PHE A 122 -10.81 0.10 -5.89
CA PHE A 122 -10.96 1.27 -5.04
C PHE A 122 -11.83 1.00 -3.81
N LEU A 123 -12.91 0.22 -3.96
CA LEU A 123 -13.83 -0.10 -2.86
C LEU A 123 -13.33 -1.26 -1.98
N VAL A 124 -12.81 -2.33 -2.59
CA VAL A 124 -12.37 -3.53 -1.87
C VAL A 124 -11.12 -3.26 -1.03
N SER A 125 -10.25 -2.34 -1.47
CA SER A 125 -9.04 -1.99 -0.71
C SER A 125 -9.31 -1.25 0.61
N ILE A 126 -10.51 -0.71 0.83
CA ILE A 126 -10.84 -0.02 2.09
C ILE A 126 -10.89 -1.05 3.24
N PRO A 127 -11.65 -2.15 3.14
CA PRO A 127 -11.69 -3.18 4.18
C PRO A 127 -10.64 -4.30 4.02
N VAL A 128 -10.16 -4.58 2.81
CA VAL A 128 -9.25 -5.71 2.54
C VAL A 128 -7.85 -5.18 2.23
N PHE A 129 -6.83 -5.83 2.78
CA PHE A 129 -5.44 -5.52 2.47
C PHE A 129 -5.17 -5.65 0.96
N LEU A 130 -4.33 -4.77 0.43
CA LEU A 130 -4.02 -4.70 -1.00
C LEU A 130 -3.62 -6.07 -1.57
N ASP A 131 -2.66 -6.74 -0.93
CA ASP A 131 -2.11 -8.01 -1.41
C ASP A 131 -3.18 -9.12 -1.42
N VAL A 132 -3.98 -9.16 -0.35
CA VAL A 132 -5.05 -10.14 -0.18
C VAL A 132 -6.17 -9.90 -1.20
N ALA A 133 -6.62 -8.64 -1.34
CA ALA A 133 -7.64 -8.24 -2.31
C ALA A 133 -7.22 -8.56 -3.75
N LEU A 134 -5.95 -8.33 -4.09
CA LEU A 134 -5.42 -8.67 -5.40
C LEU A 134 -5.51 -10.18 -5.66
N VAL A 135 -5.07 -11.01 -4.71
CA VAL A 135 -5.11 -12.48 -4.84
C VAL A 135 -6.54 -12.99 -4.99
N ILE A 136 -7.49 -12.41 -4.26
CA ILE A 136 -8.91 -12.79 -4.34
C ILE A 136 -9.52 -12.44 -5.70
N ILE A 137 -9.17 -11.28 -6.27
CA ILE A 137 -9.79 -10.77 -7.50
C ILE A 137 -9.04 -11.26 -8.76
N ILE A 138 -7.77 -11.70 -8.65
CA ILE A 138 -6.98 -12.19 -9.79
C ILE A 138 -7.69 -13.26 -10.66
N PRO A 139 -8.46 -14.23 -10.11
CA PRO A 139 -9.15 -15.23 -10.92
C PRO A 139 -10.22 -14.61 -11.82
N ILE A 140 -10.88 -13.55 -11.35
CA ILE A 140 -11.88 -12.79 -12.14
C ILE A 140 -11.19 -12.08 -13.30
N VAL A 141 -10.01 -11.50 -13.06
CA VAL A 141 -9.18 -10.87 -14.09
C VAL A 141 -8.76 -11.89 -15.15
N TYR A 142 -8.32 -13.09 -14.74
CA TYR A 142 -7.98 -14.16 -15.67
C TYR A 142 -9.18 -14.64 -16.49
N ALA A 143 -10.34 -14.84 -15.85
CA ALA A 143 -11.57 -15.25 -16.54
C ALA A 143 -12.00 -14.21 -17.59
N LEU A 144 -11.89 -12.93 -17.26
CA LEU A 144 -12.23 -11.83 -18.16
C LEU A 144 -11.24 -11.73 -19.33
N THR A 145 -9.95 -11.88 -19.07
CA THR A 145 -8.88 -11.94 -20.07
C THR A 145 -9.15 -13.06 -21.08
N ARG A 146 -9.47 -14.27 -20.59
CA ARG A 146 -9.82 -15.43 -21.44
C ARG A 146 -11.07 -15.21 -22.26
N LYS A 147 -12.11 -14.64 -21.66
CA LYS A 147 -13.41 -14.42 -22.32
C LYS A 147 -13.32 -13.35 -23.41
N THR A 148 -12.57 -12.28 -23.17
CA THR A 148 -12.52 -11.11 -24.06
C THR A 148 -11.33 -11.11 -25.02
N GLY A 149 -10.35 -11.99 -24.78
CA GLY A 149 -9.10 -12.05 -25.54
C GLY A 149 -8.16 -10.86 -25.32
N LYS A 150 -8.50 -9.91 -24.43
CA LYS A 150 -7.64 -8.76 -24.12
C LYS A 150 -6.48 -9.17 -23.20
N PRO A 151 -5.33 -8.47 -23.24
CA PRO A 151 -4.20 -8.75 -22.35
C PRO A 151 -4.57 -8.61 -20.87
N ILE A 152 -3.95 -9.40 -20.00
CA ILE A 152 -4.22 -9.35 -18.55
C ILE A 152 -4.00 -7.96 -17.95
N LEU A 153 -2.97 -7.26 -18.41
CA LEU A 153 -2.62 -5.91 -17.97
C LEU A 153 -3.75 -4.89 -18.25
N TYR A 154 -4.57 -5.14 -19.28
CA TYR A 154 -5.71 -4.28 -19.62
C TYR A 154 -6.75 -4.21 -18.49
N TYR A 155 -6.84 -5.25 -17.65
CA TYR A 155 -7.76 -5.35 -16.52
C TYR A 155 -7.04 -5.28 -15.17
N GLY A 156 -5.84 -5.88 -15.08
CA GLY A 156 -5.02 -5.91 -13.88
C GLY A 156 -4.48 -4.54 -13.46
N ILE A 157 -4.04 -3.69 -14.41
CA ILE A 157 -3.55 -2.34 -14.09
C ILE A 157 -4.66 -1.46 -13.50
N PRO A 158 -5.87 -1.37 -14.09
CA PRO A 158 -6.99 -0.67 -13.46
C PRO A 158 -7.32 -1.16 -12.06
N LEU A 159 -7.35 -2.49 -11.86
CA LEU A 159 -7.59 -3.07 -10.54
C LEU A 159 -6.52 -2.65 -9.53
N LEU A 160 -5.24 -2.85 -9.89
CA LEU A 160 -4.10 -2.49 -9.06
C LEU A 160 -4.05 -1.00 -8.74
N ALA A 161 -4.35 -0.14 -9.70
CA ALA A 161 -4.41 1.31 -9.49
C ALA A 161 -5.51 1.67 -8.48
N GLY A 162 -6.70 1.08 -8.61
CA GLY A 162 -7.78 1.25 -7.64
C GLY A 162 -7.37 0.80 -6.24
N LEU A 163 -6.79 -0.40 -6.14
CA LEU A 163 -6.32 -0.95 -4.87
C LEU A 163 -5.22 -0.09 -4.23
N ALA A 164 -4.14 0.20 -4.98
CA ALA A 164 -2.96 0.89 -4.48
C ALA A 164 -3.25 2.33 -4.07
N VAL A 165 -4.03 3.06 -4.88
CA VAL A 165 -4.34 4.45 -4.57
C VAL A 165 -5.22 4.55 -3.32
N THR A 166 -6.27 3.73 -3.21
CA THR A 166 -7.08 3.71 -1.98
C THR A 166 -6.23 3.35 -0.77
N HIS A 167 -5.44 2.28 -0.87
CA HIS A 167 -4.56 1.84 0.22
C HIS A 167 -3.62 2.96 0.71
N ALA A 168 -3.07 3.74 -0.22
CA ALA A 168 -2.10 4.78 0.10
C ALA A 168 -2.72 6.13 0.47
N PHE A 169 -3.93 6.46 0.01
CA PHE A 169 -4.49 7.81 0.15
C PHE A 169 -5.65 7.87 1.15
N VAL A 170 -6.35 6.76 1.37
CA VAL A 170 -7.60 6.73 2.15
C VAL A 170 -7.38 5.94 3.44
N PRO A 171 -7.55 6.54 4.63
CA PRO A 171 -7.66 5.80 5.89
C PRO A 171 -8.71 4.67 5.79
N PRO A 172 -8.46 3.47 6.35
CA PRO A 172 -7.78 3.29 7.64
C PRO A 172 -6.35 2.72 7.61
N THR A 173 -5.65 2.76 6.48
CA THR A 173 -4.28 2.24 6.39
C THR A 173 -3.33 2.94 7.39
N PRO A 174 -2.40 2.22 8.06
CA PRO A 174 -1.52 2.80 9.08
C PRO A 174 -0.77 4.06 8.66
N GLY A 175 -0.24 4.11 7.44
CA GLY A 175 0.52 5.26 6.93
C GLY A 175 -0.29 6.56 6.92
N PRO A 176 -1.40 6.63 6.17
CA PRO A 176 -2.28 7.80 6.13
C PRO A 176 -2.83 8.22 7.50
N ILE A 177 -3.20 7.25 8.35
CA ILE A 177 -3.67 7.60 9.69
C ILE A 177 -2.56 8.20 10.53
N MET A 178 -1.36 7.60 10.53
CA MET A 178 -0.23 8.08 11.31
C MET A 178 0.09 9.54 10.97
N VAL A 179 0.14 9.87 9.68
CA VAL A 179 0.38 11.26 9.24
C VAL A 179 -0.76 12.19 9.67
N ALA A 180 -2.01 11.75 9.53
CA ALA A 180 -3.17 12.54 9.95
C ALA A 180 -3.16 12.83 11.45
N GLU A 181 -2.84 11.84 12.27
CA GLU A 181 -2.77 11.97 13.73
C GLU A 181 -1.62 12.88 14.15
N GLN A 182 -0.43 12.70 13.58
CA GLN A 182 0.74 13.54 13.88
C GLN A 182 0.55 15.01 13.52
N LEU A 183 -0.18 15.28 12.43
CA LEU A 183 -0.51 16.65 12.01
C LEU A 183 -1.73 17.23 12.72
N GLY A 184 -2.42 16.45 13.57
CA GLY A 184 -3.68 16.86 14.19
C GLY A 184 -4.80 17.11 13.18
N ALA A 185 -4.74 16.46 12.02
CA ALA A 185 -5.70 16.65 10.93
C ALA A 185 -7.03 15.97 11.26
N ASN A 186 -8.14 16.61 10.85
CA ASN A 186 -9.45 16.02 11.00
C ASN A 186 -9.60 14.78 10.09
N MET A 187 -9.82 13.62 10.69
CA MET A 187 -9.91 12.33 9.97
C MET A 187 -10.99 12.33 8.88
N GLY A 188 -12.14 12.97 9.12
CA GLY A 188 -13.20 13.08 8.12
C GLY A 188 -12.77 13.87 6.88
N LEU A 189 -12.01 14.94 7.06
CA LEU A 189 -11.44 15.71 5.94
C LEU A 189 -10.36 14.92 5.21
N VAL A 190 -9.50 14.20 5.93
CA VAL A 190 -8.47 13.36 5.30
C VAL A 190 -9.10 12.27 4.44
N ILE A 191 -10.15 11.60 4.92
CA ILE A 191 -10.91 10.62 4.13
C ILE A 191 -11.55 11.29 2.91
N LEU A 192 -12.19 12.45 3.10
CA LEU A 192 -12.85 13.18 2.02
C LEU A 192 -11.86 13.57 0.92
N TYR A 193 -10.75 14.21 1.27
CA TYR A 193 -9.71 14.58 0.31
C TYR A 193 -9.01 13.36 -0.28
N GLY A 194 -8.79 12.30 0.50
CA GLY A 194 -8.24 11.03 0.04
C GLY A 194 -9.10 10.41 -1.07
N VAL A 195 -10.44 10.45 -0.93
CA VAL A 195 -11.35 9.96 -1.97
C VAL A 195 -11.42 10.92 -3.16
N ILE A 196 -11.57 12.22 -2.92
CA ILE A 196 -11.70 13.23 -3.98
C ILE A 196 -10.44 13.29 -4.87
N ILE A 197 -9.25 13.14 -4.28
CA ILE A 197 -7.98 13.18 -5.01
C ILE A 197 -7.58 11.78 -5.46
N GLY A 198 -7.82 10.76 -4.64
CA GLY A 198 -7.48 9.38 -4.92
C GLY A 198 -8.28 8.79 -6.08
N PHE A 199 -9.59 9.03 -6.17
CA PHE A 199 -10.39 8.46 -7.24
C PHE A 199 -9.94 8.94 -8.64
N PRO A 200 -9.75 10.25 -8.91
CA PRO A 200 -9.15 10.72 -10.15
C PRO A 200 -7.75 10.16 -10.41
N THR A 201 -6.92 10.05 -9.36
CA THR A 201 -5.57 9.46 -9.48
C THR A 201 -5.64 8.00 -9.91
N ALA A 202 -6.54 7.21 -9.33
CA ALA A 202 -6.79 5.81 -9.70
C ALA A 202 -7.32 5.67 -11.12
N VAL A 203 -8.17 6.60 -11.58
CA VAL A 203 -8.69 6.61 -12.95
C VAL A 203 -7.58 6.91 -13.97
N LEU A 204 -6.70 7.86 -13.67
CA LEU A 204 -5.56 8.21 -14.53
C LEU A 204 -4.51 7.09 -14.57
N ALA A 205 -4.13 6.55 -13.40
CA ALA A 205 -3.16 5.48 -13.29
C ALA A 205 -3.70 4.11 -13.73
N GLY A 206 -5.02 3.91 -13.70
CA GLY A 206 -5.67 2.64 -13.97
C GLY A 206 -6.18 2.53 -15.41
N PRO A 207 -7.43 2.88 -15.72
CA PRO A 207 -7.99 2.80 -17.07
C PRO A 207 -7.19 3.53 -18.15
N VAL A 208 -6.74 4.77 -17.90
CA VAL A 208 -6.05 5.58 -18.93
C VAL A 208 -4.68 5.01 -19.22
N PHE A 209 -3.83 4.86 -18.20
CA PHE A 209 -2.50 4.27 -18.36
C PHE A 209 -2.54 2.79 -18.73
N GLY A 210 -3.46 2.01 -18.15
CA GLY A 210 -3.66 0.58 -18.44
C GLY A 210 -4.02 0.33 -19.91
N SER A 211 -4.88 1.16 -20.49
CA SER A 211 -5.21 1.08 -21.92
C SER A 211 -4.01 1.40 -22.82
N PHE A 212 -3.14 2.31 -22.39
CA PHE A 212 -1.92 2.67 -23.13
C PHE A 212 -0.85 1.57 -23.05
N ILE A 213 -0.58 1.02 -21.86
CA ILE A 213 0.51 0.04 -21.67
C ILE A 213 0.17 -1.35 -22.21
N SER A 214 -1.11 -1.75 -22.13
CA SER A 214 -1.58 -3.05 -22.63
C SER A 214 -1.45 -3.20 -24.14
N GLN A 215 -1.41 -2.09 -24.90
CA GLN A 215 -1.10 -2.10 -26.34
C GLN A 215 0.38 -2.38 -26.63
N LYS A 216 1.27 -2.13 -25.66
CA LYS A 216 2.72 -2.27 -25.82
C LYS A 216 3.26 -3.58 -25.27
N ILE A 217 2.59 -4.17 -24.29
CA ILE A 217 3.03 -5.39 -23.61
C ILE A 217 1.96 -6.46 -23.74
N THR A 218 2.09 -7.28 -24.78
CA THR A 218 1.24 -8.45 -25.01
C THR A 218 1.92 -9.69 -24.43
N LYS A 219 2.09 -9.74 -23.09
CA LYS A 219 2.38 -11.02 -22.42
C LYS A 219 1.06 -11.73 -22.15
N GLY A 220 0.97 -12.97 -22.62
CA GLY A 220 -0.16 -13.85 -22.35
C GLY A 220 -0.29 -14.17 -20.85
N ILE A 221 -1.37 -14.88 -20.50
CA ILE A 221 -1.57 -15.40 -19.13
C ILE A 221 -0.38 -16.33 -18.82
N PRO A 222 0.30 -16.20 -17.67
CA PRO A 222 1.36 -17.12 -17.29
C PRO A 222 0.83 -18.56 -17.30
N GLU A 223 1.58 -19.51 -17.88
CA GLU A 223 1.12 -20.90 -18.05
C GLU A 223 0.71 -21.56 -16.72
N GLU A 224 1.33 -21.15 -15.62
CA GLU A 224 1.06 -21.57 -14.24
C GLU A 224 -0.41 -21.35 -13.80
N PHE A 225 -1.08 -20.35 -14.38
CA PHE A 225 -2.49 -20.04 -14.10
C PHE A 225 -3.42 -20.49 -15.23
N SER A 226 -2.91 -21.31 -16.17
CA SER A 226 -3.77 -21.97 -17.14
C SER A 226 -4.60 -23.05 -16.43
N THR A 227 -5.90 -23.12 -16.77
CA THR A 227 -6.79 -24.19 -16.27
C THR A 227 -6.24 -25.60 -16.52
N GLU A 228 -5.45 -25.78 -17.58
CA GLU A 228 -4.77 -27.04 -17.89
C GLU A 228 -3.64 -27.34 -16.89
N HIS A 229 -2.78 -26.37 -16.56
CA HIS A 229 -1.76 -26.55 -15.52
C HIS A 229 -2.36 -26.73 -14.12
N LEU A 230 -3.44 -26.02 -13.78
CA LEU A 230 -4.12 -26.19 -12.50
C LEU A 230 -4.79 -27.57 -12.40
N ALA A 231 -5.44 -28.04 -13.48
CA ALA A 231 -5.99 -29.39 -13.54
C ALA A 231 -4.88 -30.47 -13.47
N GLN A 232 -3.73 -30.22 -14.09
CA GLN A 232 -2.59 -31.14 -14.07
C GLN A 232 -1.90 -31.18 -12.69
N LYS A 233 -1.72 -30.03 -12.04
CA LYS A 233 -1.07 -29.91 -10.72
C LYS A 233 -1.90 -30.50 -9.59
N PHE A 234 -3.23 -30.48 -9.71
CA PHE A 234 -4.17 -31.09 -8.74
C PHE A 234 -4.78 -32.41 -9.26
N SER A 235 -4.15 -33.05 -10.25
CA SER A 235 -4.51 -34.43 -10.62
C SER A 235 -4.01 -35.40 -9.55
N ASP A 236 -4.75 -36.49 -9.31
CA ASP A 236 -4.42 -37.53 -8.32
C ASP A 236 -3.00 -38.10 -8.45
N GLU A 237 -2.39 -37.95 -9.63
CA GLU A 237 -1.03 -38.39 -9.96
C GLU A 237 0.08 -37.48 -9.39
N ASN A 238 -0.22 -36.19 -9.15
CA ASN A 238 0.74 -35.18 -8.69
C ASN A 238 0.53 -34.74 -7.23
N LEU A 239 -0.48 -35.28 -6.55
CA LEU A 239 -0.72 -34.99 -5.14
C LEU A 239 0.22 -35.83 -4.26
N PRO A 240 0.87 -35.24 -3.25
CA PRO A 240 1.68 -36.01 -2.31
C PRO A 240 0.79 -37.02 -1.57
N SER A 241 1.23 -38.28 -1.53
CA SER A 241 0.53 -39.32 -0.78
C SER A 241 0.69 -39.05 0.72
N PHE A 242 -0.40 -38.70 1.39
CA PHE A 242 -0.45 -38.65 2.86
C PHE A 242 -0.80 -40.03 3.44
N SER A 243 0.05 -41.02 3.14
CA SER A 243 0.08 -42.30 3.86
C SER A 243 1.04 -42.23 5.04
#